data_AF-A0A7K2XIG1-F1
#
_entry.id   AF-A0A7K2XIG1-F1
#
_cell.length_a   1.000
_cell.length_b   1.000
_cell.length_c   1.000
_cell.angle_alpha   90.00
_cell.angle_beta   90.00
_cell.angle_gamma   90.00
#
_symmetry.space_group_name_H-M   'P 1'
#
loop_
_entity.id
_entity.type
_entity.pdbx_description
1 polymer ?
#
loop_
_entity_poly.entity_id
_entity_poly.type
_entity_poly.pdbx_seq_one_letter_code
_entity_poly.pdbx_strand_id
1 'polypeptide(L)'
;MLTIHVAEATPESAVLVDGALVAAVGPYEDLVAVRPGARVRRWPGILTPGLLNPYGPELLEGTYHPDPREAEGFGTEPITGERAQRIFRA
;
A
#
# COMPACT_ATOMS: atom_id res chain seq x y z
N MET A 1 4.14 19.04 1.13
CA MET A 1 5.13 19.23 2.22
C MET A 1 6.21 18.20 1.99
N LEU A 2 7.45 18.66 1.77
CA LEU A 2 8.59 17.78 1.54
C LEU A 2 8.87 16.92 2.77
N THR A 3 8.93 15.61 2.57
CA THR A 3 9.24 14.64 3.63
C THR A 3 10.33 13.68 3.18
N ILE A 4 11.39 13.53 3.97
CA ILE A 4 12.43 12.51 3.78
C ILE A 4 12.05 11.28 4.61
N HIS A 5 11.90 10.15 3.95
CA HIS A 5 11.65 8.85 4.57
C HIS A 5 12.95 8.06 4.66
N VAL A 6 13.27 7.57 5.86
CA VAL A 6 14.43 6.68 6.10
C VAL A 6 13.99 5.43 6.86
N ALA A 7 14.67 4.32 6.61
CA ALA A 7 14.37 3.01 7.17
C ALA A 7 15.63 2.38 7.79
N GLU A 8 15.50 1.79 8.98
CA GLU A 8 16.62 1.24 9.75
C GLU A 8 17.42 0.16 9.00
N ALA A 9 16.72 -0.73 8.28
CA ALA A 9 17.31 -1.83 7.51
C ALA A 9 17.47 -1.49 6.01
N THR A 10 17.30 -0.22 5.64
CA THR A 10 17.68 0.30 4.32
C THR A 10 18.71 1.43 4.52
N PRO A 11 19.87 1.13 5.14
CA PRO A 11 20.91 2.13 5.31
C PRO A 11 21.34 2.67 3.93
N GLU A 12 21.83 3.90 3.90
CA GLU A 12 22.33 4.58 2.67
C GLU A 12 21.25 4.98 1.65
N SER A 13 19.98 4.66 1.87
CA SER A 13 18.89 5.10 0.99
C SER A 13 17.73 5.73 1.75
N ALA A 14 17.36 6.91 1.28
CA ALA A 14 16.27 7.73 1.75
C ALA A 14 15.41 8.16 0.56
N VAL A 15 14.12 8.37 0.80
CA VAL A 15 13.15 8.77 -0.23
C VAL A 15 12.60 10.15 0.12
N LEU A 16 12.84 11.13 -0.73
CA LEU A 16 12.20 12.44 -0.65
C LEU A 16 10.86 12.39 -1.37
N VAL A 17 9.80 12.72 -0.65
CA VAL A 17 8.42 12.73 -1.16
C VAL A 17 7.86 14.15 -1.12
N ASP A 18 7.23 14.56 -2.22
CA ASP A 18 6.38 15.76 -2.28
C ASP A 18 4.94 15.38 -2.62
N GLY A 19 4.09 15.35 -1.58
CA GLY A 19 2.70 14.94 -1.74
C GLY A 19 2.61 13.49 -2.24
N ALA A 20 2.17 13.32 -3.48
CA ALA A 20 2.02 12.01 -4.13
C ALA A 20 3.24 11.59 -4.98
N LEU A 21 4.27 12.42 -5.08
CA LEU A 21 5.40 12.20 -5.96
C LEU A 21 6.67 11.84 -5.19
N VAL A 22 7.42 10.87 -5.71
CA VAL A 22 8.82 10.67 -5.32
C VAL A 22 9.66 11.73 -6.02
N ALA A 23 10.19 12.67 -5.25
CA ALA A 23 10.97 13.79 -5.77
C ALA A 23 12.46 13.42 -5.93
N ALA A 24 12.99 12.54 -5.07
CA ALA A 24 14.35 12.02 -5.18
C ALA A 24 14.51 10.73 -4.35
N VAL A 25 15.49 9.91 -4.72
CA VAL A 25 15.98 8.77 -3.93
C VAL A 25 17.50 8.88 -3.85
N GLY A 26 18.08 8.71 -2.68
CA GLY A 26 19.52 8.81 -2.48
C GLY A 26 19.92 8.79 -1.01
N PRO A 27 21.20 9.03 -0.71
CA PRO A 27 21.70 9.05 0.67
C PRO A 27 20.99 10.10 1.53
N TYR A 28 20.76 9.79 2.81
CA TYR A 28 20.04 10.67 3.73
C TYR A 28 20.75 12.02 3.88
N GLU A 29 22.06 11.99 4.07
CA GLU A 29 22.92 13.16 4.22
C GLU A 29 22.83 14.11 3.02
N ASP A 30 22.83 13.57 1.80
CA ASP A 30 22.71 14.37 0.57
C ASP A 30 21.35 15.05 0.48
N LEU A 31 20.27 14.31 0.79
CA LEU A 31 18.91 14.85 0.73
C LEU A 31 18.67 15.93 1.79
N VAL A 32 19.21 15.75 3.01
CA VAL A 32 19.12 16.76 4.07
C VAL A 32 19.96 18.00 3.74
N ALA A 33 21.14 17.84 3.13
CA ALA A 33 21.96 18.96 2.71
C ALA A 33 21.24 19.86 1.69
N VAL A 34 20.52 19.26 0.73
CA VAL A 34 19.77 20.01 -0.29
C VAL A 34 18.42 20.51 0.24
N ARG A 35 17.78 19.79 1.17
CA ARG A 35 16.44 20.08 1.71
C ARG A 35 16.42 20.11 3.25
N PRO A 36 17.13 21.04 3.91
CA PRO A 36 17.28 21.05 5.37
C PRO A 36 15.97 21.28 6.13
N GLY A 37 14.96 21.89 5.49
CA GLY A 37 13.62 22.09 6.07
C GLY A 37 12.62 20.95 5.81
N ALA A 38 13.02 19.89 5.10
CA ALA A 38 12.13 18.76 4.88
C ALA A 38 11.86 18.01 6.19
N ARG A 39 10.60 17.61 6.41
CA ARG A 39 10.26 16.78 7.56
C ARG A 39 10.96 15.42 7.42
N VAL A 40 11.52 14.89 8.51
CA VAL A 40 12.11 13.55 8.51
C VAL A 40 11.17 12.55 9.17
N ARG A 41 10.89 11.42 8.50
CA ARG A 41 10.14 10.29 9.03
C ARG A 41 11.03 9.04 9.06
N ARG A 42 11.17 8.45 10.24
CA ARG A 42 11.96 7.23 10.48
C ARG A 42 11.03 6.03 10.61
N TRP A 43 11.41 4.91 10.00
CA TRP A 43 10.66 3.66 10.00
C TRP A 43 11.52 2.50 10.49
N PRO A 44 10.95 1.55 11.25
CA PRO A 44 11.60 0.27 11.49
C PRO A 44 11.64 -0.56 10.20
N GLY A 45 12.63 -1.44 10.06
CA GLY A 45 12.72 -2.38 8.94
C GLY A 45 13.18 -1.74 7.62
N ILE A 46 12.71 -2.28 6.49
CA ILE A 46 13.09 -1.83 5.13
C ILE A 46 12.01 -0.95 4.50
N LEU A 47 12.41 -0.02 3.62
CA LEU A 47 11.49 0.76 2.80
C LEU A 47 11.49 0.22 1.36
N THR A 48 10.33 -0.24 0.90
CA THR A 48 10.12 -0.73 -0.48
C THR A 48 9.03 0.07 -1.18
N PRO A 49 8.95 0.04 -2.51
CA PRO A 49 7.73 0.42 -3.21
C PRO A 49 6.51 -0.33 -2.66
N GLY A 50 5.34 0.29 -2.76
CA GLY A 50 4.08 -0.38 -2.43
C GLY A 50 3.87 -1.61 -3.32
N LEU A 51 3.32 -2.68 -2.74
CA LEU A 51 2.98 -3.87 -3.51
C LEU A 51 1.88 -3.54 -4.52
N LEU A 52 2.07 -4.01 -5.75
CA LEU A 52 1.05 -3.97 -6.80
C LEU A 52 0.43 -5.35 -6.93
N ASN A 53 -0.89 -5.44 -6.70
CA ASN A 53 -1.64 -6.66 -7.00
C ASN A 53 -2.38 -6.48 -8.34
N PRO A 54 -2.02 -7.25 -9.39
CA PRO A 54 -2.60 -7.05 -10.72
C PRO A 54 -4.03 -7.60 -10.84
N TYR A 55 -4.50 -8.42 -9.89
CA TYR A 55 -5.81 -9.08 -9.94
C TYR A 55 -6.88 -8.33 -9.14
N GLY A 56 -6.86 -6.99 -9.22
CA GLY A 56 -7.84 -6.13 -8.57
C GLY A 56 -9.29 -6.49 -8.94
N PRO A 57 -9.63 -6.60 -10.23
CA PRO A 57 -10.99 -6.97 -10.65
C PRO A 57 -11.45 -8.32 -10.07
N GLU A 58 -10.63 -9.36 -10.11
CA GLU A 58 -11.00 -10.68 -9.60
C GLU A 58 -11.24 -10.66 -8.10
N LEU A 59 -10.41 -9.92 -7.35
CA LEU A 59 -10.46 -9.87 -5.90
C LEU A 59 -11.53 -8.92 -5.35
N LEU A 60 -11.82 -7.82 -6.05
CA LEU A 60 -12.71 -6.76 -5.56
C LEU A 60 -14.08 -6.76 -6.24
N GLU A 61 -14.16 -7.22 -7.49
CA GLU A 61 -15.39 -7.21 -8.29
C GLU A 61 -15.88 -8.64 -8.60
N GLY A 62 -14.95 -9.59 -8.77
CA GLY A 62 -15.24 -11.00 -9.07
C GLY A 62 -15.42 -11.90 -7.84
N THR A 63 -15.20 -11.36 -6.64
CA THR A 63 -15.28 -12.09 -5.37
C THR A 63 -16.25 -11.41 -4.44
N TYR A 64 -17.25 -12.16 -3.95
CA TYR A 64 -18.12 -11.69 -2.89
C TYR A 64 -17.45 -11.94 -1.54
N HIS A 65 -17.28 -10.90 -0.75
CA HIS A 65 -16.75 -10.97 0.62
C HIS A 65 -17.92 -10.79 1.58
N PRO A 66 -18.47 -11.87 2.17
CA PRO A 66 -19.67 -11.78 2.99
C PRO A 66 -19.49 -10.83 4.17
N ASP A 67 -20.49 -9.98 4.42
CA ASP A 67 -20.53 -9.23 5.66
C ASP A 67 -20.77 -10.23 6.83
N PRO A 68 -20.15 -10.04 8.01
CA PRO A 68 -20.36 -10.93 9.15
C PRO A 68 -21.83 -11.17 9.52
N ARG A 69 -22.73 -10.23 9.22
CA ARG A 69 -24.19 -10.36 9.46
C ARG A 69 -24.86 -11.38 8.54
N GLU A 70 -24.25 -11.71 7.41
CA GLU A 70 -24.78 -12.63 6.40
C GLU A 70 -24.15 -14.03 6.51
N ALA A 71 -23.29 -14.25 7.50
CA ALA A 71 -22.50 -15.46 7.64
C ALA A 71 -23.34 -16.74 7.73
N GLU A 72 -24.56 -16.67 8.26
CA GLU A 72 -25.49 -17.81 8.29
C GLU A 72 -25.87 -18.28 6.88
N GLY A 73 -26.04 -17.36 5.92
CA GLY A 73 -26.44 -17.68 4.55
C GLY A 73 -25.26 -17.90 3.59
N PHE A 74 -24.20 -17.12 3.73
CA PHE A 74 -23.07 -17.14 2.78
C PHE A 74 -21.80 -17.78 3.33
N GLY A 75 -21.65 -17.91 4.64
CA GLY A 75 -20.41 -18.28 5.31
C GLY A 75 -19.49 -17.07 5.52
N THR A 76 -18.27 -17.33 6.00
CA THR A 76 -17.26 -16.29 6.32
C THR A 76 -16.10 -16.24 5.35
N GLU A 77 -16.00 -17.20 4.43
CA GLU A 77 -14.93 -17.26 3.44
C GLU A 77 -15.31 -16.49 2.17
N PRO A 78 -14.34 -15.90 1.46
CA PRO A 78 -14.58 -15.28 0.17
C PRO A 78 -15.20 -16.26 -0.83
N ILE A 79 -16.24 -15.81 -1.54
CA ILE A 79 -16.94 -16.59 -2.55
C ILE A 79 -16.52 -16.09 -3.93
N THR A 80 -16.05 -17.00 -4.79
CA THR A 80 -15.58 -16.69 -6.14
C THR A 80 -16.41 -17.41 -7.22
N GLY A 81 -16.11 -17.15 -8.49
CA GLY A 81 -16.64 -17.90 -9.63
C GLY A 81 -18.15 -17.75 -9.84
N GLU A 82 -18.80 -18.81 -10.36
CA GLU A 82 -20.24 -18.78 -10.71
C GLU A 82 -21.15 -18.49 -9.52
N ARG A 83 -20.75 -18.88 -8.30
CA ARG A 83 -21.53 -18.59 -7.10
C ARG A 83 -21.53 -17.09 -6.82
N ALA A 84 -20.38 -16.43 -6.91
CA ALA A 84 -20.28 -14.98 -6.79
C ALA A 84 -21.10 -14.27 -7.87
N GLN A 85 -20.99 -14.73 -9.12
CA GLN A 85 -21.76 -14.15 -10.23
C GLN A 85 -23.28 -14.26 -10.05
N ARG A 86 -23.77 -15.34 -9.42
CA ARG A 86 -25.21 -15.45 -9.09
C ARG A 86 -25.61 -14.47 -8.00
N ILE A 87 -24.77 -14.26 -7.00
CA ILE A 87 -25.01 -13.30 -5.91
C ILE A 87 -25.09 -11.88 -6.47
N PHE A 88 -24.17 -11.49 -7.35
CA PHE A 88 -24.14 -10.13 -7.92
C PHE A 88 -25.31 -9.79 -8.86
N ARG A 89 -26.05 -10.80 -9.34
CA ARG A 89 -27.22 -10.61 -10.23
C ARG A 89 -28.56 -10.61 -9.49
N ALA A 90 -28.57 -11.00 -8.22
CA ALA A 90 -29.76 -11.03 -7.36
C ALA A 90 -30.07 -9.63 -6.83
#